data_AF-A0A7Y5BL65-F1
#
_entry.id   AF-A0A7Y5BL65-F1
#
_cell.length_a   1.000
_cell.length_b   1.000
_cell.length_c   1.000
_cell.angle_alpha   90.00
_cell.angle_beta   90.00
_cell.angle_gamma   90.00
#
_symmetry.space_group_name_H-M   'P 1'
#
loop_
_entity.id
_entity.type
_entity.pdbx_description
1 polymer ?
#
loop_
_entity_poly.entity_id
_entity_poly.type
_entity_poly.pdbx_seq_one_letter_code
_entity_poly.pdbx_strand_id
1 'polypeptide(L)'
;MADEDYDSGSYTETSEKGWGERLGESIKGVAVGGILVIASIGVLFKNEGCAVRTAEGLKEVAGLVVTIQPDKIDPANEGKPVTVSGEASTTETLSDNLGFSANAFKISRNVEMYQWAENKHEKKTKKAGGKEVTETTYTYEKKWSSS
;
A
#
# COMPACT_ATOMS: atom_id res chain seq x y z
N MET A 1 -7.79 59.94 -28.12
CA MET A 1 -7.80 58.67 -28.85
C MET A 1 -6.47 58.02 -28.54
N ALA A 2 -6.52 56.98 -27.72
CA ALA A 2 -5.38 56.36 -27.07
C ALA A 2 -4.75 55.32 -27.99
N ASP A 3 -3.42 55.29 -28.04
CA ASP A 3 -2.63 54.12 -28.43
C ASP A 3 -1.47 54.04 -27.43
N GLU A 4 -1.74 53.38 -26.31
CA GLU A 4 -0.69 52.91 -25.39
C GLU A 4 -0.24 51.53 -25.91
N ASP A 5 0.92 51.53 -26.56
CA ASP A 5 1.61 50.35 -27.06
C ASP A 5 2.13 49.54 -25.86
N TYR A 6 1.43 48.45 -25.52
CA TYR A 6 1.87 47.50 -24.51
C TYR A 6 2.99 46.62 -25.09
N ASP A 7 4.25 46.94 -24.74
CA ASP A 7 5.39 46.07 -24.99
C ASP A 7 5.20 44.71 -24.28
N SER A 8 4.78 43.71 -25.04
CA SER A 8 4.58 42.34 -24.56
C SER A 8 5.92 41.62 -24.44
N GLY A 9 6.69 41.98 -23.41
CA GLY A 9 7.95 41.31 -23.09
C GLY A 9 7.73 39.82 -22.77
N SER A 10 8.17 38.93 -23.64
CA SER A 10 8.24 37.50 -23.36
C SER A 10 9.52 37.18 -22.59
N TYR A 11 9.41 36.70 -21.35
CA TYR A 11 10.55 36.20 -20.59
C TYR A 11 10.74 34.70 -20.89
N THR A 12 11.84 34.35 -21.53
CA THR A 12 12.24 32.95 -21.76
C THR A 12 13.49 32.67 -20.94
N GLU A 13 13.36 31.89 -19.86
CA GLU A 13 14.50 31.36 -19.14
C GLU A 13 14.98 30.09 -19.85
N THR A 14 16.08 30.19 -20.59
CA THR A 14 16.73 29.03 -21.22
C THR A 14 17.79 28.51 -20.27
N SER A 15 17.46 27.47 -19.50
CA SER A 15 18.44 26.74 -18.70
C SER A 15 19.14 25.71 -19.57
N GLU A 16 20.32 26.04 -20.06
CA GLU A 16 21.19 25.11 -20.77
C GLU A 16 22.06 24.36 -19.76
N LYS A 17 21.67 23.13 -19.41
CA LYS A 17 22.54 22.25 -18.64
C LYS A 17 23.74 21.83 -19.48
N GLY A 18 24.91 22.39 -19.16
CA GLY A 18 26.17 22.07 -19.83
C GLY A 18 26.54 20.59 -19.70
N TRP A 19 27.32 20.08 -20.66
CA TRP A 19 27.73 18.67 -20.69
C TRP A 19 28.41 18.20 -19.39
N GLY A 20 29.21 19.06 -18.75
CA GLY A 20 29.85 18.78 -17.46
C GLY A 20 28.89 18.73 -16.28
N GLU A 21 27.84 19.56 -16.27
CA GLU A 21 26.79 19.54 -15.25
C GLU A 21 25.98 18.23 -15.33
N ARG A 22 25.66 17.80 -16.55
CA ARG A 22 24.98 16.51 -16.82
C ARG A 22 25.84 15.31 -16.44
N LEU A 23 27.16 15.37 -16.68
CA LEU A 23 28.09 14.31 -16.29
C LEU A 23 28.25 14.23 -14.76
N GLY A 24 28.34 15.39 -14.09
CA GLY A 24 28.38 15.48 -12.63
C GLY A 24 27.11 14.97 -11.95
N GLU A 25 25.93 15.31 -12.48
CA GLU A 25 24.65 14.74 -12.02
C GLU A 25 24.58 13.22 -12.22
N SER A 26 25.09 12.72 -13.34
CA SER A 26 25.09 11.27 -13.64
C SER A 26 25.99 10.48 -12.69
N ILE A 27 27.19 10.98 -12.39
CA ILE A 27 28.12 10.33 -11.44
C ILE A 27 27.55 10.34 -10.02
N LYS A 28 26.90 11.44 -9.60
CA LYS A 28 26.16 11.47 -8.33
C LYS A 28 25.01 10.45 -8.32
N GLY A 29 24.28 10.32 -9.42
CA GLY A 29 23.24 9.31 -9.58
C GLY A 29 23.75 7.88 -9.43
N VAL A 30 24.93 7.57 -9.98
CA VAL A 30 25.58 6.25 -9.83
C VAL A 30 25.97 5.97 -8.38
N ALA A 31 26.55 6.96 -7.67
CA ALA A 31 26.91 6.80 -6.26
C ALA A 31 25.68 6.56 -5.36
N VAL A 32 24.61 7.36 -5.56
CA VAL A 32 23.34 7.18 -4.85
C VAL A 32 22.71 5.83 -5.19
N GLY A 33 22.73 5.43 -6.47
CA GLY A 33 22.25 4.12 -6.91
C GLY A 33 23.00 2.96 -6.23
N GLY A 34 24.33 3.05 -6.12
CA GLY A 34 25.14 2.05 -5.42
C GLY A 34 24.77 1.92 -3.94
N ILE A 35 24.56 3.05 -3.25
CA ILE A 35 24.09 3.05 -1.85
C ILE A 35 22.71 2.39 -1.74
N LEU A 36 21.79 2.71 -2.65
CA LEU A 36 20.45 2.12 -2.66
C LEU A 36 20.47 0.61 -2.91
N VAL A 37 21.39 0.10 -3.74
CA VAL A 37 21.56 -1.35 -3.95
C VAL A 37 22.05 -2.05 -2.67
N ILE A 38 23.01 -1.48 -1.96
CA ILE A 38 23.49 -2.06 -0.69
C ILE A 38 22.36 -2.03 0.35
N ALA A 39 21.65 -0.91 0.46
CA ALA A 39 20.51 -0.77 1.36
C ALA A 39 19.39 -1.78 1.03
N SER A 40 19.09 -1.99 -0.25
CA SER A 40 18.04 -2.93 -0.67
C SER A 40 18.39 -4.37 -0.32
N ILE A 41 19.66 -4.78 -0.46
CA ILE A 41 20.13 -6.11 -0.01
C ILE A 41 19.90 -6.27 1.50
N GLY A 42 20.22 -5.25 2.31
CA GLY A 42 19.99 -5.28 3.75
C GLY A 42 18.50 -5.38 4.12
N VAL A 43 17.64 -4.62 3.43
CA VAL A 43 16.19 -4.68 3.61
C VAL A 43 15.64 -6.06 3.23
N LEU A 44 16.07 -6.60 2.09
CA LEU A 44 15.66 -7.93 1.63
C LEU A 44 16.10 -9.02 2.60
N PHE A 45 17.35 -9.00 3.07
CA PHE A 45 17.84 -9.98 4.03
C PHE A 45 17.07 -9.95 5.35
N LYS A 46 16.71 -8.76 5.85
CA LYS A 46 15.86 -8.62 7.03
C LYS A 46 14.45 -9.18 6.80
N ASN A 47 13.88 -8.92 5.63
CA ASN A 47 12.55 -9.40 5.26
C ASN A 47 12.52 -10.93 5.10
N GLU A 48 13.46 -11.48 4.33
CA GLU A 48 13.61 -12.92 4.07
C GLU A 48 13.95 -13.69 5.35
N GLY A 49 14.90 -13.20 6.16
CA GLY A 49 15.27 -13.85 7.40
C GLY A 49 14.12 -13.92 8.42
N CYS A 50 13.23 -12.92 8.43
CA CYS A 50 12.02 -12.97 9.25
C CYS A 50 11.03 -14.02 8.72
N ALA A 51 10.79 -14.03 7.41
CA ALA A 51 9.88 -14.97 6.76
C ALA A 51 10.32 -16.43 6.95
N VAL A 52 11.60 -16.72 6.73
CA VAL A 52 12.17 -18.07 6.90
C VAL A 52 12.09 -18.52 8.35
N ARG A 53 12.55 -17.70 9.30
CA ARG A 53 12.50 -18.05 10.73
C ARG A 53 11.07 -18.28 11.23
N THR A 54 10.12 -17.49 10.74
CA THR A 54 8.70 -17.67 11.07
C THR A 54 8.16 -18.97 10.48
N ALA A 55 8.47 -19.26 9.22
CA ALA A 55 8.03 -20.47 8.55
C ALA A 55 8.61 -21.74 9.20
N GLU A 56 9.89 -21.74 9.55
CA GLU A 56 10.55 -22.85 10.25
C GLU A 56 9.95 -23.05 11.65
N GLY A 57 9.78 -21.98 12.43
CA GLY A 57 9.16 -22.06 13.75
C GLY A 57 7.71 -22.56 13.70
N LEU A 58 6.91 -22.09 12.73
CA LEU A 58 5.55 -22.59 12.53
C LEU A 58 5.54 -24.07 12.12
N LYS A 59 6.49 -24.51 11.30
CA LYS A 59 6.59 -25.93 10.89
C LYS A 59 6.99 -26.82 12.07
N GLU A 60 7.93 -26.37 12.89
CA GLU A 60 8.33 -27.06 14.11
C GLU A 60 7.14 -27.21 15.07
N VAL A 61 6.44 -26.10 15.35
CA VAL A 61 5.28 -26.10 16.23
C VAL A 61 4.15 -26.95 15.64
N ALA A 62 3.86 -26.83 14.35
CA ALA A 62 2.78 -27.60 13.70
C ALA A 62 2.96 -29.12 13.82
N GLY A 63 4.21 -29.62 13.83
CA GLY A 63 4.50 -31.04 14.05
C GLY A 63 4.29 -31.51 15.49
N LEU A 64 4.25 -30.59 16.45
CA LEU A 64 4.09 -30.86 17.88
C LEU A 64 2.66 -30.57 18.40
N VAL A 65 1.83 -29.91 17.59
CA VAL A 65 0.47 -29.48 17.99
C VAL A 65 -0.42 -30.69 18.25
N VAL A 66 -1.05 -30.71 19.42
CA VAL A 66 -2.07 -31.69 19.79
C VAL A 66 -3.45 -31.05 19.80
N THR A 67 -4.41 -31.65 19.10
CA THR A 67 -5.82 -31.24 19.20
C THR A 67 -6.42 -31.83 20.47
N ILE A 68 -6.96 -30.98 21.33
CA ILE A 68 -7.59 -31.39 22.60
C ILE A 68 -9.06 -30.97 22.65
N GLN A 69 -9.84 -31.61 23.52
CA GLN A 69 -11.21 -31.19 23.79
C GLN A 69 -11.23 -30.06 24.83
N PRO A 70 -12.17 -29.10 24.73
CA PRO A 70 -12.27 -27.98 25.66
C PRO A 70 -12.72 -28.40 27.07
N ASP A 71 -13.38 -29.54 27.20
CA ASP A 71 -14.15 -29.90 28.40
C ASP A 71 -13.29 -30.47 29.55
N LYS A 72 -12.02 -30.78 29.29
CA LYS A 72 -11.13 -31.39 30.28
C LYS A 72 -9.68 -30.96 30.11
N ILE A 73 -9.07 -30.56 31.22
CA ILE A 73 -7.62 -30.36 31.32
C ILE A 73 -6.97 -31.72 31.55
N ASP A 74 -6.10 -32.14 30.62
CA ASP A 74 -5.28 -33.33 30.74
C ASP A 74 -3.82 -32.95 31.02
N PRO A 75 -3.28 -33.25 32.23
CA PRO A 75 -1.89 -32.97 32.58
C PRO A 75 -0.86 -33.57 31.60
N ALA A 76 -1.23 -34.61 30.85
CA ALA A 76 -0.36 -35.20 29.82
C ALA A 76 -0.03 -34.25 28.65
N ASN A 77 -0.75 -33.13 28.53
CA ASN A 77 -0.52 -32.10 27.51
C ASN A 77 0.27 -30.89 28.03
N GLU A 78 0.70 -30.88 29.30
CA GLU A 78 1.52 -29.80 29.85
C GLU A 78 2.82 -29.63 29.04
N GLY A 79 3.15 -28.37 28.72
CA GLY A 79 4.33 -28.01 27.95
C GLY A 79 4.25 -28.26 26.44
N LYS A 80 3.11 -28.76 25.92
CA LYS A 80 2.89 -28.97 24.48
C LYS A 80 2.07 -27.83 23.87
N PRO A 81 2.31 -27.44 22.62
CA PRO A 81 1.39 -26.59 21.89
C PRO A 81 0.08 -27.36 21.65
N VAL A 82 -1.05 -26.75 21.99
CA VAL A 82 -2.37 -27.36 21.85
C VAL A 82 -3.28 -26.50 20.98
N THR A 83 -4.17 -27.16 20.24
CA THR A 83 -5.26 -26.50 19.52
C THR A 83 -6.60 -27.02 20.02
N VAL A 84 -7.56 -26.11 20.15
CA VAL A 84 -8.93 -26.41 20.58
C VAL A 84 -9.88 -25.82 19.57
N SER A 85 -10.84 -26.62 19.13
CA SER A 85 -11.93 -26.17 18.27
C SER A 85 -13.25 -26.55 18.92
N GLY A 86 -14.18 -25.62 18.94
CA GLY A 86 -15.49 -25.80 19.54
C GLY A 86 -16.44 -24.69 19.14
N GLU A 87 -17.71 -24.85 19.48
CA GLU A 87 -18.70 -23.79 19.30
C GLU A 87 -18.41 -22.63 20.24
N ALA A 88 -18.15 -21.45 19.68
CA ALA A 88 -18.04 -20.23 20.45
C ALA A 88 -19.45 -19.63 20.60
N SER A 89 -19.96 -19.60 21.83
CA SER A 89 -21.21 -18.94 22.17
C SER A 89 -20.97 -17.81 23.16
N THR A 90 -21.83 -16.79 23.14
CA THR A 90 -21.81 -15.66 24.08
C THR A 90 -23.21 -15.41 24.60
N THR A 91 -23.33 -14.99 25.85
CA THR A 91 -24.60 -14.49 26.42
C THR A 91 -24.79 -12.99 26.19
N GLU A 92 -23.75 -12.30 25.70
CA GLU A 92 -23.78 -10.86 25.48
C GLU A 92 -24.46 -10.54 24.15
N THR A 93 -25.32 -9.51 24.16
CA THR A 93 -25.92 -8.94 22.97
C THR A 93 -25.25 -7.61 22.70
N LEU A 94 -24.52 -7.54 21.57
CA LEU A 94 -23.91 -6.30 21.13
C LEU A 94 -24.95 -5.44 20.43
N SER A 95 -24.96 -4.14 20.71
CA SER A 95 -25.77 -3.15 20.01
C SER A 95 -24.85 -2.06 19.47
N ASP A 96 -25.18 -1.55 18.28
CA ASP A 96 -24.50 -0.39 17.71
C ASP A 96 -25.29 0.91 17.89
N ASN A 97 -24.69 2.01 17.48
CA ASN A 97 -25.26 3.36 17.56
C ASN A 97 -26.37 3.63 16.52
N LEU A 98 -26.60 2.73 15.56
CA LEU A 98 -27.64 2.85 14.54
C LEU A 98 -28.84 1.93 14.82
N GLY A 99 -28.86 1.28 16.00
CA GLY A 99 -29.98 0.45 16.45
C GLY A 99 -29.94 -1.00 15.97
N PHE A 100 -28.82 -1.46 15.38
CA PHE A 100 -28.61 -2.87 15.10
C PHE A 100 -28.14 -3.60 16.35
N SER A 101 -28.74 -4.75 16.65
CA SER A 101 -28.44 -5.55 17.84
C SER A 101 -28.37 -7.03 17.48
N ALA A 102 -27.33 -7.72 17.96
CA ALA A 102 -27.10 -9.13 17.69
C ALA A 102 -26.33 -9.81 18.84
N ASN A 103 -26.71 -11.06 19.13
CA ASN A 103 -25.88 -11.95 19.97
C ASN A 103 -24.69 -12.42 19.14
N ALA A 104 -23.55 -11.74 19.30
CA ALA A 104 -22.36 -11.93 18.48
C ALA A 104 -21.11 -11.46 19.23
N PHE A 105 -19.93 -12.00 18.89
CA PHE A 105 -18.65 -11.54 19.45
C PHE A 105 -18.17 -10.21 18.87
N LYS A 106 -18.58 -9.89 17.64
CA LYS A 106 -18.18 -8.68 16.94
C LYS A 106 -19.23 -8.29 15.91
N ILE A 107 -19.66 -7.04 15.92
CA ILE A 107 -20.42 -6.42 14.84
C ILE A 107 -19.44 -5.63 13.98
N SER A 108 -19.36 -5.93 12.69
CA SER A 108 -18.56 -5.18 11.71
C SER A 108 -19.48 -4.69 10.61
N ARG A 109 -19.43 -3.39 10.31
CA ARG A 109 -20.20 -2.79 9.23
C ARG A 109 -19.24 -2.31 8.14
N ASN A 110 -19.54 -2.67 6.90
CA ASN A 110 -18.95 -2.05 5.73
C ASN A 110 -20.01 -1.13 5.13
N VAL A 111 -19.74 0.18 5.14
CA VAL A 111 -20.61 1.17 4.51
C VAL A 111 -20.02 1.51 3.15
N GLU A 112 -20.83 1.40 2.11
CA GLU A 112 -20.47 1.77 0.76
C GLU A 112 -21.42 2.83 0.22
N MET A 113 -20.88 3.74 -0.58
CA MET A 113 -21.65 4.75 -1.29
C MET A 113 -21.58 4.48 -2.80
N TYR A 114 -22.74 4.49 -3.46
CA TYR A 114 -22.79 4.43 -4.92
C TYR A 114 -22.60 5.84 -5.48
N GLN A 115 -21.37 6.12 -5.93
CA GLN A 115 -20.94 7.47 -6.29
C GLN A 115 -20.21 7.51 -7.62
N TRP A 116 -20.13 8.69 -8.22
CA TRP A 116 -19.29 8.93 -9.38
C TRP A 116 -17.82 8.89 -8.98
N ALA A 117 -17.04 8.08 -9.69
CA ALA A 117 -15.60 8.04 -9.58
C ALA A 117 -14.97 8.63 -10.85
N GLU A 118 -14.07 9.59 -10.66
CA GLU A 118 -13.23 10.12 -11.73
C GLU A 118 -12.01 9.22 -11.90
N ASN A 119 -11.78 8.77 -13.14
CA ASN A 119 -10.56 8.10 -13.54
C ASN A 119 -9.79 9.06 -14.45
N LYS A 120 -8.54 9.36 -14.07
CA LYS A 120 -7.63 10.23 -14.82
C LYS A 120 -6.60 9.37 -15.56
N HIS A 121 -6.52 9.55 -16.88
CA HIS A 121 -5.52 8.92 -17.71
C HIS A 121 -4.63 9.98 -18.35
N GLU A 122 -3.32 9.90 -18.14
CA GLU A 122 -2.34 10.82 -18.73
C GLU A 122 -1.49 10.10 -19.77
N LYS A 123 -1.43 10.66 -20.98
CA LYS A 123 -0.61 10.17 -22.07
C LYS A 123 0.38 11.24 -22.52
N LYS A 124 1.68 10.95 -22.36
CA LYS A 124 2.76 11.82 -22.83
C LYS A 124 3.25 11.37 -24.19
N THR A 125 3.22 12.28 -25.16
CA THR A 125 3.71 12.02 -26.52
C THR A 125 4.78 13.05 -26.88
N LYS A 126 5.95 12.56 -27.31
CA LYS A 126 7.01 13.41 -27.84
C LYS A 126 6.70 13.76 -29.29
N LYS A 127 6.64 15.06 -29.60
CA LYS A 127 6.50 15.58 -30.96
C LYS A 127 7.87 15.86 -31.58
N ALA A 128 7.90 15.93 -32.91
CA ALA A 128 9.07 16.38 -33.64
C ALA A 128 9.52 17.76 -33.13
N GLY A 129 10.83 17.95 -32.96
CA GLY A 129 11.40 19.18 -32.38
C GLY A 129 11.50 19.17 -30.85
N GLY A 130 11.40 18.01 -30.19
CA GLY A 130 11.68 17.87 -28.75
C GLY A 130 10.56 18.34 -27.80
N LYS A 131 9.42 18.79 -28.34
CA LYS A 131 8.27 19.22 -27.54
C LYS A 131 7.52 18.00 -26.99
N GLU A 132 7.26 17.99 -25.69
CA GLU A 132 6.41 16.99 -25.02
C GLU A 132 4.97 17.51 -24.94
N VAL A 133 4.00 16.68 -25.32
CA VAL A 133 2.57 16.98 -25.16
C VAL A 133 1.96 15.96 -24.21
N THR A 134 1.34 16.46 -23.15
CA THR A 134 0.57 15.66 -22.20
C THR A 134 -0.91 15.77 -22.54
N GLU A 135 -1.54 14.65 -22.87
CA GLU A 135 -2.98 14.52 -23.05
C GLU A 135 -3.58 13.91 -21.79
N THR A 136 -4.50 14.63 -21.14
CA THR A 136 -5.19 14.17 -19.94
C THR A 136 -6.65 13.87 -20.27
N THR A 137 -7.04 12.60 -20.14
CA THR A 137 -8.42 12.14 -20.33
C THR A 137 -9.05 11.88 -18.97
N TYR A 138 -10.23 12.47 -18.75
CA TYR A 138 -11.05 12.22 -17.56
C TYR A 138 -12.25 11.37 -17.96
N THR A 139 -12.47 10.26 -17.27
CA THR A 139 -13.67 9.43 -17.44
C THR A 139 -14.40 9.30 -16.10
N TYR A 140 -15.72 9.22 -16.14
CA TYR A 140 -16.56 9.15 -14.96
C TYR A 140 -17.44 7.91 -15.02
N GLU A 141 -17.44 7.12 -13.96
CA GLU A 141 -18.29 5.94 -13.83
C GLU A 141 -18.91 5.89 -12.44
N LYS A 142 -20.13 5.35 -12.32
CA LYS A 142 -20.71 5.10 -11.00
C LYS A 142 -20.16 3.78 -10.47
N LYS A 143 -19.60 3.81 -9.26
CA LYS A 143 -19.13 2.61 -8.56
C LYS A 143 -19.48 2.68 -7.08
N TRP A 144 -19.57 1.50 -6.45
CA TRP A 144 -19.57 1.41 -5.00
C TRP A 144 -18.16 1.78 -4.50
N SER A 145 -18.11 2.67 -3.51
CA SER A 145 -16.86 3.04 -2.83
C SER A 145 -17.08 2.87 -1.34
N SER A 146 -16.17 2.14 -0.70
CA SER A 146 -16.01 2.23 0.75
C SER A 146 -15.58 3.64 1.13
N SER A 147 -16.12 4.14 2.24
CA SER A 147 -15.65 5.39 2.87
C SER A 147 -14.35 5.18 3.64
#